data_AF-A0A348PM17-F1
#
_entry.id   AF-A0A348PM17-F1
#
_cell.length_a   1.000
_cell.length_b   1.000
_cell.length_c   1.000
_cell.angle_alpha   90.00
_cell.angle_beta   90.00
_cell.angle_gamma   90.00
#
_symmetry.space_group_name_H-M   'P 1'
#
loop_
_entity.id
_entity.type
_entity.pdbx_description
1 polymer ?
#
loop_
_entity_poly.entity_id
_entity_poly.type
_entity_poly.pdbx_seq_one_letter_code
_entity_poly.pdbx_strand_id
1 'polypeptide(L)'
;MQQEKPYTPKNKIRIVTAASLFDGHDAAINIMRRIIQSTGAEVIHLGHDRSVEEVVNCAIQEDAQAIAMTSYQGGHVEYFKYMYDLLKEKGASHIKIFGGGGGTILPEEIKELHKYGITRLYHPDDGRSMGLQGMINDMLKQADFPTGMTLNGEVVHLSTKDRGSIARLISAAENNPEGSKEEMAKVHAMADKNNVPILGITGTGGSGKSSLVDELVRRFLVDFPDKTLGIVSVDPSKKKTGGALLGDRIRMNAIRNDRVYMRSLATRQSNLALSKHVREALSILKAAKFDLIILETSGIGQSDTEILDHSDASLYVMTPEFGAATQLEKIDMLDFADIVALNKFDKRGALDAVRDVKKQYKRNHNLWDTPDDEIPVYGTIASQFNDPGMNTLYKRIMDLMVTKAGATGLKSTFEITDEMSEKIFIIPPARTRYLSEIAENNRAYDKWEAEQSKIADSLYAISRTIEEIKESSGSADLVSALEEKFKQVKKDLDPHNWDSIQEFSAEMQRYKDEFYSFKVRDKEIKIATHSVSLSQSQIPKIATPKYRSWGDILRWTLQENVPGKFPYTAGLFPFKREGEDP
;
A
#
# COMPACT_ATOMS: atom_id res chain seq x y z
N MET A 1 28.02 16.92 -1.21
CA MET A 1 28.39 15.74 -0.40
C MET A 1 28.79 14.61 -1.33
N GLN A 2 29.99 14.04 -1.17
CA GLN A 2 30.36 12.80 -1.85
C GLN A 2 29.35 11.72 -1.46
N GLN A 3 28.79 10.99 -2.42
CA GLN A 3 27.95 9.84 -2.12
C GLN A 3 28.82 8.78 -1.44
N GLU A 4 28.50 8.42 -0.20
CA GLU A 4 29.17 7.32 0.48
C GLU A 4 28.97 6.02 -0.30
N LYS A 5 30.05 5.27 -0.50
CA LYS A 5 29.97 3.96 -1.17
C LYS A 5 29.21 2.97 -0.28
N PRO A 6 28.25 2.21 -0.83
CA PRO A 6 27.57 1.17 -0.05
C PRO A 6 28.54 0.11 0.49
N TYR A 7 28.32 -0.32 1.73
CA TYR A 7 29.02 -1.46 2.32
C TYR A 7 28.73 -2.73 1.51
N THR A 8 29.70 -3.65 1.45
CA THR A 8 29.50 -4.96 0.82
C THR A 8 29.47 -6.02 1.92
N PRO A 9 28.31 -6.61 2.23
CA PRO A 9 28.18 -7.66 3.22
C PRO A 9 29.05 -8.88 2.90
N LYS A 10 29.69 -9.45 3.93
CA LYS A 10 30.42 -10.72 3.85
C LYS A 10 29.47 -11.91 3.98
N ASN A 11 28.45 -11.78 4.82
CA ASN A 11 27.42 -12.79 5.04
C ASN A 11 26.08 -12.39 4.41
N LYS A 12 25.13 -13.33 4.37
CA LYS A 12 23.74 -13.06 3.98
C LYS A 12 23.00 -12.44 5.17
N ILE A 13 23.04 -11.10 5.25
CA ILE A 13 22.41 -10.34 6.32
C ILE A 13 20.89 -10.27 6.09
N ARG A 14 20.13 -10.69 7.09
CA ARG A 14 18.68 -10.60 7.18
C ARG A 14 18.30 -9.58 8.26
N ILE A 15 17.38 -8.67 7.92
CA ILE A 15 16.94 -7.60 8.83
C ILE A 15 15.43 -7.54 8.87
N VAL A 16 14.87 -7.58 10.09
CA VAL A 16 13.46 -7.29 10.32
C VAL A 16 13.28 -5.77 10.48
N THR A 17 12.34 -5.18 9.75
CA THR A 17 12.08 -3.73 9.79
C THR A 17 10.62 -3.44 10.09
N ALA A 18 10.35 -2.54 11.05
CA ALA A 18 9.00 -2.13 11.41
C ALA A 18 8.96 -0.72 12.04
N ALA A 19 7.77 -0.12 12.12
CA ALA A 19 7.49 0.97 13.06
C ALA A 19 6.86 0.42 14.35
N SER A 20 7.06 1.13 15.47
CA SER A 20 6.59 0.69 16.80
C SER A 20 5.07 0.59 16.91
N LEU A 21 4.59 0.06 18.03
CA LEU A 21 3.16 -0.08 18.32
C LEU A 21 2.47 1.30 18.33
N PHE A 22 1.29 1.38 17.71
CA PHE A 22 0.51 2.59 17.50
C PHE A 22 1.25 3.72 16.76
N ASP A 23 2.34 3.40 16.08
CA ASP A 23 3.07 4.34 15.26
C ASP A 23 2.77 4.13 13.78
N GLY A 24 2.09 5.09 13.15
CA GLY A 24 1.82 5.13 11.71
C GLY A 24 2.92 5.76 10.87
N HIS A 25 4.02 6.27 11.47
CA HIS A 25 5.09 6.95 10.75
C HIS A 25 6.03 5.97 10.03
N ASP A 26 5.57 5.42 8.91
CA ASP A 26 6.33 4.43 8.14
C ASP A 26 7.28 5.05 7.09
N ALA A 27 7.19 6.36 6.85
CA ALA A 27 7.97 7.05 5.81
C ALA A 27 9.49 6.88 6.01
N ALA A 28 9.96 7.05 7.24
CA ALA A 28 11.37 6.90 7.58
C ALA A 28 11.85 5.45 7.39
N ILE A 29 11.16 4.46 7.96
CA ILE A 29 11.56 3.06 7.85
C ILE A 29 11.49 2.56 6.39
N ASN A 30 10.55 3.08 5.59
CA ASN A 30 10.45 2.80 4.16
C ASN A 30 11.67 3.30 3.37
N ILE A 31 12.22 4.46 3.71
CA ILE A 31 13.47 4.96 3.11
C ILE A 31 14.64 4.09 3.55
N MET A 32 14.75 3.81 4.86
CA MET A 32 15.86 3.02 5.41
C MET A 32 15.89 1.61 4.81
N ARG A 33 14.76 0.90 4.76
CA ARG A 33 14.71 -0.46 4.18
C ARG A 33 15.10 -0.52 2.71
N ARG A 34 14.81 0.53 1.92
CA ARG A 34 15.21 0.61 0.50
C ARG A 34 16.73 0.66 0.39
N ILE A 35 17.38 1.45 1.26
CA ILE A 35 18.84 1.58 1.31
C ILE A 35 19.46 0.26 1.78
N ILE A 36 18.91 -0.36 2.84
CA ILE A 36 19.32 -1.67 3.36
C ILE A 36 19.28 -2.73 2.25
N GLN A 37 18.15 -2.85 1.55
CA GLN A 37 17.98 -3.77 0.42
C GLN A 37 18.99 -3.48 -0.70
N SER A 38 19.19 -2.20 -1.05
CA SER A 38 20.12 -1.82 -2.11
C SER A 38 21.60 -2.07 -1.75
N THR A 39 21.90 -2.18 -0.46
CA THR A 39 23.23 -2.50 0.05
C THR A 39 23.47 -4.02 0.14
N GLY A 40 22.46 -4.84 -0.21
CA GLY A 40 22.61 -6.28 -0.39
C GLY A 40 22.04 -7.16 0.72
N ALA A 41 21.32 -6.59 1.68
CA ALA A 41 20.63 -7.34 2.73
C ALA A 41 19.22 -7.81 2.31
N GLU A 42 18.77 -8.90 2.91
CA GLU A 42 17.41 -9.42 2.80
C GLU A 42 16.54 -8.76 3.88
N VAL A 43 15.52 -8.00 3.48
CA VAL A 43 14.68 -7.23 4.41
C VAL A 43 13.32 -7.86 4.57
N ILE A 44 13.01 -8.31 5.79
CA ILE A 44 11.67 -8.73 6.20
C ILE A 44 10.96 -7.49 6.73
N HIS A 45 10.02 -6.96 5.95
CA HIS A 45 9.34 -5.72 6.31
C HIS A 45 7.96 -6.01 6.89
N LEU A 46 7.72 -5.57 8.12
CA LEU A 46 6.43 -5.73 8.81
C LEU A 46 5.54 -4.50 8.66
N GLY A 47 6.01 -3.39 8.08
CA GLY A 47 5.21 -2.16 7.99
C GLY A 47 5.18 -1.40 9.31
N HIS A 48 3.99 -0.95 9.71
CA HIS A 48 3.78 -0.08 10.87
C HIS A 48 2.85 -0.73 11.89
N ASP A 49 2.68 -0.09 13.06
CA ASP A 49 1.81 -0.56 14.15
C ASP A 49 2.13 -2.00 14.60
N ARG A 50 3.38 -2.24 15.02
CA ARG A 50 3.85 -3.57 15.42
C ARG A 50 4.20 -3.64 16.90
N SER A 51 3.60 -4.60 17.60
CA SER A 51 3.96 -4.91 18.99
C SER A 51 5.38 -5.50 19.07
N VAL A 52 6.01 -5.37 20.24
CA VAL A 52 7.33 -5.98 20.49
C VAL A 52 7.31 -7.48 20.23
N GLU A 53 6.27 -8.17 20.71
CA GLU A 53 6.13 -9.61 20.57
C GLU A 53 6.10 -10.05 19.09
N GLU A 54 5.37 -9.32 18.24
CA GLU A 54 5.32 -9.62 16.81
C GLU A 54 6.68 -9.49 16.14
N VAL A 55 7.40 -8.40 16.43
CA VAL A 55 8.72 -8.13 15.84
C VAL A 55 9.73 -9.18 16.31
N VAL A 56 9.75 -9.51 17.60
CA VAL A 56 10.66 -10.50 18.18
C VAL A 56 10.36 -11.90 17.65
N ASN A 57 9.09 -12.32 17.65
CA ASN A 57 8.71 -13.63 17.11
C ASN A 57 9.07 -13.75 15.63
N CYS A 58 8.86 -12.69 14.84
CA CYS A 58 9.31 -12.65 13.46
C CYS A 58 10.83 -12.77 13.36
N ALA A 59 11.60 -11.99 14.11
CA ALA A 59 13.06 -12.01 14.03
C ALA A 59 13.64 -13.39 14.37
N ILE A 60 13.04 -14.10 15.33
CA ILE A 60 13.42 -15.47 15.70
C ILE A 60 13.06 -16.47 14.58
N GLN A 61 11.84 -16.45 14.06
CA GLN A 61 11.43 -17.34 12.95
C GLN A 61 12.28 -17.13 11.69
N GLU A 62 12.68 -15.87 11.44
CA GLU A 62 13.49 -15.49 10.28
C GLU A 62 15.00 -15.66 10.52
N ASP A 63 15.42 -16.04 11.73
CA ASP A 63 16.82 -16.10 12.19
C ASP A 63 17.63 -14.87 11.74
N ALA A 64 17.06 -13.70 11.97
CA ALA A 64 17.59 -12.44 11.48
C ALA A 64 18.79 -11.98 12.32
N GLN A 65 19.82 -11.43 11.68
CA GLN A 65 20.94 -10.83 12.40
C GLN A 65 20.55 -9.57 13.16
N ALA A 66 19.53 -8.85 12.68
CA ALA A 66 19.13 -7.59 13.28
C ALA A 66 17.64 -7.24 13.12
N ILE A 67 17.18 -6.39 14.03
CA ILE A 67 15.91 -5.68 13.97
C ILE A 67 16.22 -4.18 13.82
N ALA A 68 15.55 -3.49 12.90
CA ALA A 68 15.61 -2.04 12.77
C ALA A 68 14.21 -1.43 12.92
N MET A 69 14.05 -0.59 13.94
CA MET A 69 12.77 0.01 14.32
C MET A 69 12.74 1.52 14.10
N THR A 70 11.57 2.05 13.76
CA THR A 70 11.29 3.48 13.94
C THR A 70 10.25 3.71 15.03
N SER A 71 10.44 4.73 15.85
CA SER A 71 9.48 5.11 16.90
C SER A 71 9.38 6.63 17.00
N TYR A 72 8.25 7.20 16.57
CA TYR A 72 7.99 8.64 16.55
C TYR A 72 6.93 9.10 17.55
N GLN A 73 6.19 8.17 18.17
CA GLN A 73 5.06 8.46 19.08
C GLN A 73 5.44 8.53 20.57
N GLY A 74 6.71 8.30 20.93
CA GLY A 74 7.13 8.15 22.32
C GLY A 74 6.95 6.72 22.84
N GLY A 75 7.22 6.50 24.14
CA GLY A 75 7.23 5.16 24.75
C GLY A 75 8.36 4.25 24.23
N HIS A 76 9.34 4.82 23.52
CA HIS A 76 10.45 4.10 22.90
C HIS A 76 11.38 3.46 23.93
N VAL A 77 11.56 4.09 25.10
CA VAL A 77 12.42 3.53 26.15
C VAL A 77 11.89 2.18 26.62
N GLU A 78 10.60 2.12 26.97
CA GLU A 78 9.92 0.89 27.40
C GLU A 78 9.87 -0.13 26.25
N TYR A 79 9.53 0.32 25.05
CA TYR A 79 9.43 -0.55 23.87
C TYR A 79 10.76 -1.24 23.54
N PHE A 80 11.86 -0.51 23.51
CA PHE A 80 13.18 -1.08 23.22
C PHE A 80 13.70 -1.97 24.35
N LYS A 81 13.51 -1.58 25.63
CA LYS A 81 13.88 -2.44 26.77
C LYS A 81 13.11 -3.76 26.75
N TYR A 82 11.79 -3.70 26.54
CA TYR A 82 10.98 -4.91 26.45
C TYR A 82 11.41 -5.81 25.29
N MET A 83 11.76 -5.23 24.12
CA MET A 83 12.31 -5.99 23.00
C MET A 83 13.61 -6.71 23.35
N TYR A 84 14.52 -6.03 24.05
CA TYR A 84 15.77 -6.61 24.51
C TYR A 84 15.54 -7.77 25.48
N ASP A 85 14.67 -7.56 26.48
CA ASP A 85 14.36 -8.57 27.49
C ASP A 85 13.68 -9.80 26.89
N LEU A 86 12.73 -9.59 25.98
CA LEU A 86 12.01 -10.69 25.33
C LEU A 86 12.92 -11.52 24.40
N LEU A 87 13.88 -10.88 23.70
CA LEU A 87 14.90 -11.60 22.95
C LEU A 87 15.80 -12.44 23.87
N LYS A 88 16.14 -11.93 25.06
CA LYS A 88 16.94 -12.66 26.04
C LYS A 88 16.17 -13.83 26.64
N GLU A 89 14.91 -13.63 27.00
CA GLU A 89 14.01 -14.67 27.50
C GLU A 89 13.87 -15.82 26.49
N LYS A 90 13.75 -15.49 25.20
CA LYS A 90 13.61 -16.49 24.12
C LYS A 90 14.94 -17.02 23.57
N GLY A 91 16.07 -16.78 24.26
CA GLY A 91 17.37 -17.31 23.87
C GLY A 91 17.93 -16.77 22.54
N ALA A 92 17.49 -15.58 22.13
CA ALA A 92 17.78 -14.92 20.86
C ALA A 92 18.60 -13.62 21.02
N SER A 93 19.40 -13.49 22.09
CA SER A 93 20.23 -12.29 22.36
C SER A 93 21.30 -11.97 21.31
N HIS A 94 21.52 -12.86 20.33
CA HIS A 94 22.43 -12.61 19.21
C HIS A 94 21.83 -11.61 18.19
N ILE A 95 20.51 -11.44 18.18
CA ILE A 95 19.82 -10.51 17.28
C ILE A 95 20.07 -9.08 17.74
N LYS A 96 20.68 -8.26 16.87
CA LYS A 96 21.05 -6.88 17.17
C LYS A 96 19.86 -5.93 16.99
N ILE A 97 19.61 -5.06 17.96
CA ILE A 97 18.53 -4.06 17.88
C ILE A 97 19.09 -2.71 17.43
N PHE A 98 18.46 -2.13 16.41
CA PHE A 98 18.72 -0.80 15.89
C PHE A 98 17.44 0.03 15.85
N GLY A 99 17.58 1.36 15.85
CA GLY A 99 16.41 2.21 15.61
C GLY A 99 16.67 3.70 15.48
N GLY A 100 15.58 4.45 15.34
CA GLY A 100 15.60 5.91 15.31
C GLY A 100 14.19 6.50 15.42
N GLY A 101 14.09 7.72 15.92
CA GLY A 101 12.81 8.41 16.13
C GLY A 101 12.86 9.90 15.84
N GLY A 102 13.82 10.33 15.03
CA GLY A 102 14.10 11.75 14.82
C GLY A 102 14.42 12.43 16.16
N GLY A 103 13.79 13.58 16.42
CA GLY A 103 13.95 14.31 17.68
C GLY A 103 13.14 13.76 18.85
N THR A 104 12.34 12.70 18.66
CA THR A 104 11.52 12.10 19.72
C THR A 104 12.37 11.34 20.75
N ILE A 105 13.50 10.77 20.32
CA ILE A 105 14.43 10.04 21.20
C ILE A 105 15.58 10.96 21.57
N LEU A 106 15.64 11.38 22.83
CA LEU A 106 16.62 12.32 23.33
C LEU A 106 18.02 11.68 23.47
N PRO A 107 19.11 12.45 23.36
CA PRO A 107 20.47 11.94 23.53
C PRO A 107 20.72 11.18 24.85
N GLU A 108 20.08 11.58 25.94
CA GLU A 108 20.14 10.91 27.24
C GLU A 108 19.49 9.54 27.21
N GLU A 109 18.31 9.42 26.58
CA GLU A 109 17.57 8.16 26.40
C GLU A 109 18.32 7.22 25.46
N ILE A 110 18.97 7.76 24.43
CA ILE A 110 19.85 7.00 23.54
C ILE A 110 20.99 6.36 24.35
N LYS A 111 21.66 7.12 25.21
CA LYS A 111 22.74 6.61 26.08
C LYS A 111 22.22 5.54 27.05
N GLU A 112 21.04 5.74 27.62
CA GLU A 112 20.39 4.77 28.51
C GLU A 112 20.12 3.45 27.79
N LEU A 113 19.51 3.51 26.60
CA LEU A 113 19.16 2.33 25.81
C LEU A 113 20.40 1.60 25.30
N HIS A 114 21.48 2.31 24.91
CA HIS A 114 22.76 1.67 24.57
C HIS A 114 23.37 0.95 25.77
N LYS A 115 23.31 1.56 26.97
CA LYS A 115 23.77 0.92 28.21
C LYS A 115 22.94 -0.32 28.56
N TYR A 116 21.65 -0.32 28.23
CA TYR A 116 20.75 -1.45 28.47
C TYR A 116 21.10 -2.67 27.59
N GLY A 117 21.55 -2.40 26.36
CA GLY A 117 21.97 -3.45 25.41
C GLY A 117 21.48 -3.24 23.98
N ILE A 118 20.81 -2.12 23.69
CA ILE A 118 20.45 -1.76 22.31
C ILE A 118 21.72 -1.41 21.53
N THR A 119 21.88 -1.99 20.34
CA THR A 119 23.13 -1.89 19.57
C THR A 119 23.43 -0.45 19.15
N ARG A 120 22.47 0.21 18.49
CA ARG A 120 22.64 1.59 18.04
C ARG A 120 21.28 2.24 17.75
N LEU A 121 21.12 3.46 18.22
CA LEU A 121 19.99 4.34 17.91
C LEU A 121 20.58 5.58 17.24
N TYR A 122 20.00 5.97 16.10
CA TYR A 122 20.50 7.07 15.28
C TYR A 122 19.72 8.35 15.57
N HIS A 123 20.43 9.38 16.04
CA HIS A 123 19.91 10.74 16.26
C HIS A 123 19.94 11.53 14.93
N PRO A 124 19.13 12.59 14.75
CA PRO A 124 19.21 13.47 13.58
C PRO A 124 20.62 14.00 13.26
N ASP A 125 21.48 14.18 14.27
CA ASP A 125 22.89 14.55 14.08
C ASP A 125 23.73 13.46 13.42
N ASP A 126 23.43 12.20 13.68
CA ASP A 126 24.06 11.07 12.99
C ASP A 126 23.67 11.10 11.51
N GLY A 127 22.39 11.38 11.22
CA GLY A 127 21.92 11.56 9.84
C GLY A 127 22.59 12.71 9.11
N ARG A 128 22.86 13.83 9.79
CA ARG A 128 23.59 14.99 9.23
C ARG A 128 25.06 14.69 8.97
N SER A 129 25.71 13.95 9.86
CA SER A 129 27.15 13.68 9.80
C SER A 129 27.52 12.50 8.90
N MET A 130 26.78 11.39 8.99
CA MET A 130 27.03 10.15 8.24
C MET A 130 26.26 10.10 6.90
N GLY A 131 25.20 10.88 6.78
CA GLY A 131 24.21 10.69 5.72
C GLY A 131 23.42 9.38 5.88
N LEU A 132 22.38 9.23 5.06
CA LEU A 132 21.50 8.04 5.12
C LEU A 132 22.25 6.74 4.79
N GLN A 133 23.10 6.76 3.76
CA GLN A 133 23.89 5.58 3.39
C GLN A 133 24.92 5.22 4.46
N GLY A 134 25.54 6.21 5.11
CA GLY A 134 26.52 5.97 6.18
C GLY A 134 25.91 5.31 7.41
N MET A 135 24.71 5.72 7.82
CA MET A 135 23.98 5.04 8.89
C MET A 135 23.69 3.58 8.56
N ILE A 136 23.26 3.29 7.33
CA ILE A 136 23.00 1.90 6.91
C ILE A 136 24.29 1.10 6.78
N ASN A 137 25.39 1.71 6.32
CA ASN A 137 26.70 1.07 6.28
C ASN A 137 27.17 0.67 7.68
N ASP A 138 27.03 1.56 8.66
CA ASP A 138 27.35 1.28 10.06
C ASP A 138 26.49 0.14 10.62
N MET A 139 25.17 0.23 10.44
CA MET A 139 24.23 -0.82 10.85
C MET A 139 24.58 -2.19 10.27
N LEU A 140 24.83 -2.26 8.96
CA LEU A 140 25.13 -3.51 8.27
C LEU A 140 26.48 -4.09 8.70
N LYS A 141 27.53 -3.26 8.86
CA LYS A 141 28.82 -3.71 9.39
C LYS A 141 28.67 -4.36 10.76
N GLN A 142 27.84 -3.77 11.62
CA GLN A 142 27.59 -4.33 12.94
C GLN A 142 26.74 -5.60 12.88
N ALA A 143 25.81 -5.72 11.93
CA ALA A 143 24.97 -6.91 11.74
C ALA A 143 25.63 -8.04 10.92
N ASP A 144 26.83 -7.84 10.36
CA ASP A 144 27.49 -8.77 9.45
C ASP A 144 28.21 -9.92 10.18
N PHE A 145 27.44 -10.80 10.81
CA PHE A 145 27.92 -12.05 11.39
C PHE A 145 27.22 -13.25 10.74
N PRO A 146 27.89 -14.42 10.68
CA PRO A 146 27.31 -15.59 10.06
C PRO A 146 26.24 -16.21 10.96
N THR A 147 25.13 -16.65 10.37
CA THR A 147 24.07 -17.42 11.03
C THR A 147 24.04 -18.85 10.47
N GLY A 148 23.65 -19.83 11.30
CA GLY A 148 23.60 -21.24 10.90
C GLY A 148 24.97 -21.95 10.83
N MET A 149 26.03 -21.41 11.44
CA MET A 149 27.37 -22.02 11.40
C MET A 149 27.55 -23.17 12.41
N THR A 150 26.95 -23.04 13.58
CA THR A 150 27.06 -24.03 14.66
C THR A 150 25.67 -24.51 15.05
N LEU A 151 25.44 -25.80 14.89
CA LEU A 151 24.26 -26.50 15.40
C LEU A 151 24.68 -27.27 16.65
N ASN A 152 23.93 -27.10 17.74
CA ASN A 152 24.15 -27.71 19.05
C ASN A 152 22.97 -28.62 19.43
N GLY A 153 22.48 -29.43 18.49
CA GLY A 153 21.40 -30.40 18.73
C GLY A 153 19.99 -29.89 18.47
N GLU A 154 19.82 -28.81 17.69
CA GLU A 154 18.53 -28.24 17.30
C GLU A 154 17.55 -29.28 16.73
N VAL A 155 18.04 -30.33 16.07
CA VAL A 155 17.22 -31.42 15.50
C VAL A 155 16.35 -32.11 16.57
N VAL A 156 16.82 -32.23 17.81
CA VAL A 156 16.07 -32.84 18.91
C VAL A 156 14.81 -32.03 19.27
N HIS A 157 14.90 -30.70 19.12
CA HIS A 157 13.84 -29.75 19.45
C HIS A 157 12.79 -29.57 18.32
N LEU A 158 12.97 -30.23 17.17
CA LEU A 158 11.96 -30.23 16.11
C LEU A 158 10.64 -30.87 16.57
N SER A 159 10.73 -31.91 17.41
CA SER A 159 9.54 -32.61 17.93
C SER A 159 8.64 -31.71 18.79
N THR A 160 9.22 -30.72 19.47
CA THR A 160 8.51 -29.71 20.26
C THR A 160 8.18 -28.45 19.46
N LYS A 161 8.48 -28.45 18.15
CA LYS A 161 8.28 -27.30 17.24
C LYS A 161 8.95 -26.01 17.75
N ASP A 162 10.12 -26.13 18.36
CA ASP A 162 10.85 -24.96 18.84
C ASP A 162 11.22 -24.04 17.67
N ARG A 163 10.70 -22.81 17.71
CA ARG A 163 10.78 -21.86 16.58
C ARG A 163 12.22 -21.47 16.27
N GLY A 164 13.03 -21.27 17.32
CA GLY A 164 14.44 -20.91 17.16
C GLY A 164 15.26 -22.03 16.53
N SER A 165 15.02 -23.27 16.97
CA SER A 165 15.69 -24.46 16.42
C SER A 165 15.34 -24.68 14.95
N ILE A 166 14.05 -24.58 14.58
CA ILE A 166 13.61 -24.66 13.17
C ILE A 166 14.30 -23.57 12.34
N ALA A 167 14.30 -22.32 12.82
CA ALA A 167 14.86 -21.19 12.08
C ALA A 167 16.38 -21.31 11.86
N ARG A 168 17.13 -21.77 12.88
CA ARG A 168 18.57 -22.01 12.78
C ARG A 168 18.93 -23.15 11.84
N LEU A 169 18.16 -24.24 11.85
CA LEU A 169 18.35 -25.35 10.91
C LEU A 169 18.15 -24.90 9.47
N ILE A 170 17.12 -24.08 9.22
CA ILE A 170 16.89 -23.51 7.88
C ILE A 170 18.08 -22.62 7.48
N SER A 171 18.52 -21.72 8.35
CA SER A 171 19.70 -20.88 8.07
C SER A 171 20.97 -21.68 7.85
N ALA A 172 21.18 -22.78 8.58
CA ALA A 172 22.33 -23.66 8.40
C ALA A 172 22.29 -24.34 7.03
N ALA A 173 21.13 -24.85 6.62
CA ALA A 173 20.93 -25.44 5.30
C ALA A 173 21.11 -24.41 4.16
N GLU A 174 20.81 -23.13 4.39
CA GLU A 174 20.99 -22.04 3.42
C GLU A 174 22.43 -21.52 3.34
N ASN A 175 23.12 -21.39 4.48
CA ASN A 175 24.38 -20.65 4.58
C ASN A 175 25.61 -21.54 4.79
N ASN A 176 25.45 -22.74 5.33
CA ASN A 176 26.53 -23.70 5.59
C ASN A 176 26.14 -25.15 5.25
N PRO A 177 25.77 -25.47 3.98
CA PRO A 177 25.24 -26.79 3.62
C PRO A 177 26.18 -27.95 3.95
N GLU A 178 27.49 -27.77 3.76
CA GLU A 178 28.50 -28.79 4.06
C GLU A 178 28.64 -29.04 5.57
N GLY A 179 28.65 -27.97 6.38
CA GLY A 179 28.72 -28.08 7.83
C GLY A 179 27.44 -28.62 8.47
N SER A 180 26.27 -28.40 7.83
CA SER A 180 24.99 -28.92 8.31
C SER A 180 24.66 -30.33 7.81
N LYS A 181 25.51 -30.95 6.99
CA LYS A 181 25.19 -32.19 6.26
C LYS A 181 24.76 -33.35 7.17
N GLU A 182 25.43 -33.54 8.30
CA GLU A 182 25.11 -34.61 9.24
C GLU A 182 23.75 -34.40 9.92
N GLU A 183 23.48 -33.18 10.38
CA GLU A 183 22.19 -32.83 10.99
C GLU A 183 21.06 -32.90 9.95
N MET A 184 21.29 -32.44 8.72
CA MET A 184 20.31 -32.53 7.64
C MET A 184 20.01 -33.98 7.25
N ALA A 185 20.99 -34.89 7.30
CA ALA A 185 20.72 -36.31 7.11
C ALA A 185 19.75 -36.87 8.17
N LYS A 186 19.88 -36.44 9.43
CA LYS A 186 18.92 -36.79 10.50
C LYS A 186 17.53 -36.19 10.22
N VAL A 187 17.48 -34.93 9.78
CA VAL A 187 16.24 -34.25 9.38
C VAL A 187 15.53 -35.00 8.25
N HIS A 188 16.24 -35.37 7.18
CA HIS A 188 15.65 -36.14 6.08
C HIS A 188 15.11 -37.49 6.55
N ALA A 189 15.87 -38.23 7.36
CA ALA A 189 15.41 -39.50 7.92
C ALA A 189 14.16 -39.37 8.81
N MET A 190 13.96 -38.20 9.46
CA MET A 190 12.73 -37.89 10.19
C MET A 190 11.60 -37.47 9.25
N ALA A 191 11.90 -36.64 8.25
CA ALA A 191 10.93 -36.15 7.27
C ALA A 191 10.34 -37.29 6.44
N ASP A 192 11.16 -38.26 6.01
CA ASP A 192 10.72 -39.42 5.21
C ASP A 192 9.75 -40.33 5.97
N LYS A 193 9.75 -40.27 7.31
CA LYS A 193 8.79 -41.01 8.15
C LYS A 193 7.48 -40.27 8.36
N ASN A 194 7.42 -38.98 8.04
CA ASN A 194 6.27 -38.14 8.27
C ASN A 194 5.60 -37.80 6.93
N ASN A 195 4.35 -38.22 6.75
CA ASN A 195 3.57 -37.89 5.56
C ASN A 195 2.81 -36.56 5.75
N VAL A 196 3.54 -35.46 5.93
CA VAL A 196 2.94 -34.12 6.08
C VAL A 196 2.62 -33.56 4.69
N PRO A 197 1.35 -33.18 4.42
CA PRO A 197 0.95 -32.62 3.14
C PRO A 197 1.55 -31.22 2.91
N ILE A 198 1.95 -30.96 1.67
CA ILE A 198 2.42 -29.66 1.19
C ILE A 198 1.46 -29.12 0.12
N LEU A 199 0.85 -27.97 0.40
CA LEU A 199 0.10 -27.18 -0.58
C LEU A 199 1.02 -26.15 -1.24
N GLY A 200 1.25 -26.30 -2.54
CA GLY A 200 1.98 -25.33 -3.34
C GLY A 200 1.05 -24.24 -3.86
N ILE A 201 1.36 -22.99 -3.59
CA ILE A 201 0.58 -21.83 -4.05
C ILE A 201 1.47 -20.99 -4.95
N THR A 202 1.09 -20.90 -6.22
CA THR A 202 1.80 -20.11 -7.23
C THR A 202 0.85 -19.21 -7.99
N GLY A 203 1.37 -18.28 -8.78
CA GLY A 203 0.54 -17.28 -9.46
C GLY A 203 1.28 -16.02 -9.84
N THR A 204 0.65 -15.24 -10.72
CA THR A 204 1.24 -14.02 -11.27
C THR A 204 1.56 -12.99 -10.18
N GLY A 205 2.57 -12.16 -10.43
CA GLY A 205 2.95 -11.06 -9.52
C GLY A 205 1.76 -10.14 -9.24
N GLY A 206 1.45 -9.91 -7.96
CA GLY A 206 0.35 -9.04 -7.55
C GLY A 206 -1.05 -9.64 -7.68
N SER A 207 -1.21 -10.95 -7.97
CA SER A 207 -2.51 -11.62 -7.97
C SER A 207 -3.18 -11.71 -6.59
N GLY A 208 -2.41 -11.45 -5.52
CA GLY A 208 -2.88 -11.47 -4.14
C GLY A 208 -2.65 -12.80 -3.43
N LYS A 209 -1.62 -13.56 -3.83
CA LYS A 209 -1.21 -14.84 -3.21
C LYS A 209 -1.09 -14.75 -1.69
N SER A 210 -0.27 -13.85 -1.17
CA SER A 210 -0.02 -13.76 0.28
C SER A 210 -1.27 -13.36 1.07
N SER A 211 -2.15 -12.53 0.49
CA SER A 211 -3.46 -12.22 1.09
C SER A 211 -4.42 -13.41 1.06
N LEU A 212 -4.40 -14.19 -0.03
CA LEU A 212 -5.16 -15.43 -0.15
C LEU A 212 -4.66 -16.47 0.86
N VAL A 213 -3.33 -16.63 0.99
CA VAL A 213 -2.68 -17.47 2.01
C VAL A 213 -3.15 -17.07 3.39
N ASP A 214 -3.10 -15.79 3.76
CA ASP A 214 -3.55 -15.31 5.08
C ASP A 214 -5.01 -15.70 5.39
N GLU A 215 -5.90 -15.54 4.40
CA GLU A 215 -7.31 -15.93 4.54
C GLU A 215 -7.49 -17.47 4.62
N LEU A 216 -6.61 -18.26 3.99
CA LEU A 216 -6.55 -19.72 4.19
C LEU A 216 -6.04 -20.07 5.60
N VAL A 217 -4.98 -19.43 6.09
CA VAL A 217 -4.45 -19.62 7.46
C VAL A 217 -5.57 -19.36 8.47
N ARG A 218 -6.29 -18.26 8.29
CA ARG A 218 -7.39 -17.89 9.16
C ARG A 218 -8.47 -18.96 9.23
N ARG A 219 -8.92 -19.46 8.08
CA ARG A 219 -9.94 -20.52 8.01
C ARG A 219 -9.44 -21.82 8.61
N PHE A 220 -8.18 -22.18 8.35
CA PHE A 220 -7.52 -23.34 8.97
C PHE A 220 -7.50 -23.27 10.49
N LEU A 221 -7.14 -22.11 11.06
CA LEU A 221 -7.10 -21.93 12.52
C LEU A 221 -8.48 -22.00 13.18
N VAL A 222 -9.54 -21.64 12.45
CA VAL A 222 -10.94 -21.72 12.91
C VAL A 222 -11.47 -23.14 12.81
N ASP A 223 -11.24 -23.81 11.69
CA ASP A 223 -11.75 -25.16 11.41
C ASP A 223 -11.04 -26.22 12.27
N PHE A 224 -9.75 -26.02 12.55
CA PHE A 224 -8.97 -26.94 13.37
C PHE A 224 -8.42 -26.24 14.62
N PRO A 225 -8.93 -26.57 15.83
CA PRO A 225 -8.46 -25.93 17.06
C PRO A 225 -7.04 -26.30 17.50
N ASP A 226 -6.57 -27.51 17.17
CA ASP A 226 -5.34 -28.13 17.68
C ASP A 226 -4.25 -28.33 16.61
N LYS A 227 -4.59 -28.14 15.32
CA LYS A 227 -3.67 -28.35 14.21
C LYS A 227 -2.71 -27.18 14.01
N THR A 228 -1.54 -27.51 13.45
CA THR A 228 -0.39 -26.62 13.25
C THR A 228 -0.06 -26.46 11.77
N LEU A 229 0.36 -25.25 11.40
CA LEU A 229 0.63 -24.86 10.01
C LEU A 229 2.05 -24.31 9.86
N GLY A 230 2.81 -24.83 8.90
CA GLY A 230 4.09 -24.26 8.46
C GLY A 230 3.93 -23.50 7.14
N ILE A 231 4.57 -22.34 7.00
CA ILE A 231 4.53 -21.52 5.79
C ILE A 231 5.96 -21.21 5.35
N VAL A 232 6.27 -21.48 4.09
CA VAL A 232 7.49 -21.04 3.42
C VAL A 232 7.07 -20.14 2.27
N SER A 233 7.37 -18.85 2.34
CA SER A 233 7.11 -17.91 1.25
C SER A 233 8.42 -17.51 0.57
N VAL A 234 8.43 -17.46 -0.75
CA VAL A 234 9.63 -17.15 -1.55
C VAL A 234 9.45 -15.84 -2.29
N ASP A 235 10.37 -14.89 -2.07
CA ASP A 235 10.36 -13.59 -2.72
C ASP A 235 11.60 -13.40 -3.64
N PRO A 236 11.49 -12.63 -4.73
CA PRO A 236 12.58 -12.49 -5.69
C PRO A 236 13.71 -11.60 -5.16
N SER A 237 14.96 -12.03 -5.39
CA SER A 237 16.16 -11.24 -5.07
C SER A 237 16.47 -10.20 -6.15
N LYS A 238 16.99 -9.03 -5.76
CA LYS A 238 17.44 -8.01 -6.72
C LYS A 238 18.76 -8.43 -7.38
N LYS A 239 18.74 -8.57 -8.71
CA LYS A 239 19.91 -8.96 -9.54
C LYS A 239 21.15 -8.09 -9.30
N LYS A 240 21.00 -6.76 -9.22
CA LYS A 240 22.14 -5.82 -9.16
C LYS A 240 22.84 -5.82 -7.79
N THR A 241 22.09 -6.04 -6.72
CA THR A 241 22.54 -5.77 -5.34
C THR A 241 22.63 -7.03 -4.48
N GLY A 242 21.97 -8.13 -4.89
CA GLY A 242 21.89 -9.36 -4.11
C GLY A 242 20.90 -9.34 -2.94
N GLY A 243 20.47 -8.15 -2.48
CA GLY A 243 19.43 -7.99 -1.45
C GLY A 243 18.01 -8.31 -1.94
N ALA A 244 17.09 -8.54 -1.00
CA ALA A 244 15.69 -8.89 -1.28
C ALA A 244 14.75 -8.09 -0.38
N LEU A 245 13.53 -7.85 -0.85
CA LEU A 245 12.43 -7.38 0.00
C LEU A 245 11.51 -8.58 0.16
N LEU A 246 11.52 -9.16 1.36
CA LEU A 246 10.68 -10.27 1.74
C LEU A 246 9.39 -9.68 2.29
N GLY A 247 8.46 -9.42 1.37
CA GLY A 247 7.27 -8.62 1.54
C GLY A 247 6.01 -9.43 1.84
N ASP A 248 6.02 -10.75 1.69
CA ASP A 248 4.81 -11.55 1.87
C ASP A 248 4.26 -11.47 3.30
N ARG A 249 5.16 -11.47 4.30
CA ARG A 249 4.78 -11.42 5.73
C ARG A 249 3.99 -10.15 6.11
N ILE A 250 4.17 -9.02 5.43
CA ILE A 250 3.42 -7.78 5.71
C ILE A 250 1.92 -7.93 5.45
N ARG A 251 1.54 -8.88 4.58
CA ARG A 251 0.16 -9.13 4.18
C ARG A 251 -0.56 -10.12 5.08
N MET A 252 0.17 -10.79 5.97
CA MET A 252 -0.35 -11.90 6.76
C MET A 252 -0.66 -11.44 8.19
N ASN A 253 -1.94 -11.35 8.52
CA ASN A 253 -2.43 -10.98 9.85
C ASN A 253 -2.75 -12.19 10.72
N ALA A 254 -3.25 -13.28 10.13
CA ALA A 254 -3.70 -14.48 10.83
C ALA A 254 -2.54 -15.35 11.36
N ILE A 255 -1.31 -15.12 10.87
CA ILE A 255 -0.11 -15.83 11.31
C ILE A 255 0.36 -15.47 12.72
N ARG A 256 -0.27 -14.48 13.37
CA ARG A 256 -0.03 -14.09 14.77
C ARG A 256 -0.63 -15.13 15.73
N ASN A 257 -0.17 -16.37 15.64
CA ASN A 257 -0.67 -17.49 16.42
C ASN A 257 0.47 -18.48 16.73
N ASP A 258 0.44 -19.11 17.90
CA ASP A 258 1.47 -20.08 18.31
C ASP A 258 1.52 -21.31 17.41
N ARG A 259 0.38 -21.68 16.81
CA ARG A 259 0.23 -22.84 15.91
C ARG A 259 0.74 -22.59 14.49
N VAL A 260 1.17 -21.37 14.17
CA VAL A 260 1.66 -21.00 12.83
C VAL A 260 3.15 -20.66 12.88
N TYR A 261 3.92 -21.31 12.02
CA TYR A 261 5.31 -20.96 11.75
C TYR A 261 5.42 -20.44 10.32
N MET A 262 6.14 -19.35 10.12
CA MET A 262 6.42 -18.81 8.79
C MET A 262 7.92 -18.56 8.64
N ARG A 263 8.45 -18.80 7.44
CA ARG A 263 9.81 -18.42 7.03
C ARG A 263 9.76 -17.78 5.64
N SER A 264 10.39 -16.62 5.49
CA SER A 264 10.54 -15.98 4.18
C SER A 264 11.91 -16.28 3.56
N LEU A 265 11.94 -16.84 2.37
CA LEU A 265 13.16 -17.14 1.63
C LEU A 265 13.33 -16.20 0.46
N ALA A 266 14.57 -15.91 0.12
CA ALA A 266 14.91 -15.18 -1.10
C ALA A 266 15.29 -16.20 -2.20
N THR A 267 14.93 -15.96 -3.46
CA THR A 267 15.33 -16.88 -4.56
C THR A 267 16.84 -17.04 -4.70
N ARG A 268 17.64 -16.02 -4.32
CA ARG A 268 19.12 -15.95 -4.38
C ARG A 268 19.74 -16.24 -5.75
N GLN A 269 18.95 -16.50 -6.78
CA GLN A 269 19.36 -16.83 -8.15
C GLN A 269 18.51 -16.08 -9.17
N SER A 270 19.08 -15.84 -10.35
CA SER A 270 18.36 -15.20 -11.46
C SER A 270 17.48 -16.22 -12.18
N ASN A 271 16.20 -15.86 -12.38
CA ASN A 271 15.23 -16.54 -13.24
C ASN A 271 14.64 -17.88 -12.71
N LEU A 272 14.76 -18.16 -11.41
CA LEU A 272 14.03 -19.27 -10.78
C LEU A 272 12.93 -18.71 -9.88
N ALA A 273 11.78 -19.39 -9.87
CA ALA A 273 10.65 -19.04 -9.02
C ALA A 273 10.88 -19.50 -7.57
N LEU A 274 11.70 -20.53 -7.38
CA LEU A 274 12.04 -21.16 -6.10
C LEU A 274 13.55 -21.13 -5.80
N SER A 275 13.90 -21.13 -4.51
CA SER A 275 15.29 -21.27 -4.03
C SER A 275 15.69 -22.75 -3.98
N LYS A 276 16.97 -23.07 -4.27
CA LYS A 276 17.53 -24.42 -4.11
C LYS A 276 17.36 -25.00 -2.70
N HIS A 277 17.17 -24.13 -1.71
CA HIS A 277 17.03 -24.49 -0.29
C HIS A 277 15.56 -24.67 0.15
N VAL A 278 14.58 -24.48 -0.76
CA VAL A 278 13.16 -24.69 -0.45
C VAL A 278 12.93 -26.12 0.03
N ARG A 279 13.51 -27.11 -0.66
CA ARG A 279 13.41 -28.52 -0.27
C ARG A 279 13.90 -28.76 1.16
N GLU A 280 15.01 -28.15 1.54
CA GLU A 280 15.59 -28.29 2.87
C GLU A 280 14.67 -27.68 3.95
N ALA A 281 14.13 -26.48 3.70
CA ALA A 281 13.16 -25.86 4.60
C ALA A 281 11.89 -26.71 4.75
N LEU A 282 11.36 -27.26 3.65
CA LEU A 282 10.22 -28.17 3.68
C LEU A 282 10.52 -29.44 4.47
N SER A 283 11.69 -30.07 4.27
CA SER A 283 12.11 -31.25 5.05
C SER A 283 12.20 -30.96 6.54
N ILE A 284 12.72 -29.79 6.93
CA ILE A 284 12.78 -29.37 8.35
C ILE A 284 11.36 -29.25 8.93
N LEU A 285 10.43 -28.62 8.22
CA LEU A 285 9.03 -28.51 8.66
C LEU A 285 8.32 -29.88 8.71
N LYS A 286 8.60 -30.77 7.74
CA LYS A 286 8.12 -32.16 7.77
C LYS A 286 8.65 -32.91 9.00
N ALA A 287 9.94 -32.76 9.31
CA ALA A 287 10.56 -33.36 10.50
C ALA A 287 9.98 -32.79 11.81
N ALA A 288 9.58 -31.51 11.83
CA ALA A 288 8.88 -30.87 12.96
C ALA A 288 7.41 -31.28 13.12
N LYS A 289 6.87 -32.12 12.22
CA LYS A 289 5.51 -32.67 12.27
C LYS A 289 4.43 -31.59 12.32
N PHE A 290 4.53 -30.58 11.46
CA PHE A 290 3.38 -29.71 11.18
C PHE A 290 2.25 -30.54 10.55
N ASP A 291 1.00 -30.13 10.70
CA ASP A 291 -0.14 -30.86 10.13
C ASP A 291 -0.36 -30.50 8.66
N LEU A 292 -0.02 -29.28 8.26
CA LEU A 292 -0.03 -28.79 6.88
C LEU A 292 1.14 -27.83 6.64
N ILE A 293 1.76 -27.93 5.47
CA ILE A 293 2.78 -26.97 5.02
C ILE A 293 2.26 -26.23 3.78
N ILE A 294 2.38 -24.92 3.76
CA ILE A 294 2.11 -24.07 2.59
C ILE A 294 3.43 -23.57 2.02
N LEU A 295 3.65 -23.80 0.73
CA LEU A 295 4.75 -23.22 -0.03
C LEU A 295 4.20 -22.16 -0.98
N GLU A 296 4.49 -20.89 -0.72
CA GLU A 296 4.16 -19.77 -1.61
C GLU A 296 5.37 -19.41 -2.48
N THR A 297 5.19 -19.38 -3.79
CA THR A 297 6.24 -18.95 -4.73
C THR A 297 6.26 -17.43 -4.90
N SER A 298 7.35 -16.95 -5.49
CA SER A 298 7.40 -15.56 -5.98
C SER A 298 6.41 -15.34 -7.12
N GLY A 299 6.20 -14.10 -7.55
CA GLY A 299 5.39 -13.83 -8.75
C GLY A 299 5.97 -14.54 -9.98
N ILE A 300 5.25 -15.53 -10.51
CA ILE A 300 5.69 -16.31 -11.67
C ILE A 300 5.27 -15.69 -13.00
N GLY A 301 6.01 -16.04 -14.05
CA GLY A 301 5.62 -15.84 -15.44
C GLY A 301 4.61 -16.88 -15.92
N GLN A 302 4.41 -16.95 -17.24
CA GLN A 302 3.44 -17.86 -17.84
C GLN A 302 3.92 -19.32 -17.92
N SER A 303 5.23 -19.58 -17.81
CA SER A 303 5.87 -20.89 -18.07
C SER A 303 6.55 -21.53 -16.86
N ASP A 304 6.34 -21.03 -15.64
CA ASP A 304 7.01 -21.56 -14.44
C ASP A 304 6.16 -22.62 -13.75
N THR A 305 6.69 -23.85 -13.63
CA THR A 305 6.00 -25.01 -13.02
C THR A 305 6.76 -25.63 -11.84
N GLU A 306 7.85 -25.01 -11.39
CA GLU A 306 8.76 -25.54 -10.34
C GLU A 306 8.07 -25.86 -9.00
N ILE A 307 6.91 -25.27 -8.74
CA ILE A 307 6.14 -25.55 -7.52
C ILE A 307 5.71 -27.02 -7.41
N LEU A 308 5.48 -27.69 -8.55
CA LEU A 308 4.97 -29.05 -8.61
C LEU A 308 5.98 -30.06 -8.05
N ASP A 309 7.27 -29.80 -8.20
CA ASP A 309 8.35 -30.68 -7.71
C ASP A 309 8.45 -30.67 -6.17
N HIS A 310 7.77 -29.73 -5.52
CA HIS A 310 7.88 -29.47 -4.09
C HIS A 310 6.53 -29.48 -3.35
N SER A 311 5.43 -29.86 -4.02
CA SER A 311 4.08 -29.86 -3.43
C SER A 311 3.29 -31.11 -3.77
N ASP A 312 2.43 -31.56 -2.84
CA ASP A 312 1.54 -32.70 -3.05
C ASP A 312 0.27 -32.30 -3.80
N ALA A 313 -0.17 -31.04 -3.65
CA ALA A 313 -1.15 -30.43 -4.54
C ALA A 313 -0.86 -28.95 -4.76
N SER A 314 -1.42 -28.41 -5.84
CA SER A 314 -1.09 -27.08 -6.35
C SER A 314 -2.32 -26.19 -6.54
N LEU A 315 -2.16 -24.93 -6.16
CA LEU A 315 -3.13 -23.85 -6.33
C LEU A 315 -2.53 -22.75 -7.21
N TYR A 316 -3.16 -22.47 -8.35
CA TYR A 316 -2.77 -21.36 -9.22
C TYR A 316 -3.66 -20.14 -8.97
N VAL A 317 -3.06 -19.02 -8.58
CA VAL A 317 -3.74 -17.76 -8.26
C VAL A 317 -3.52 -16.73 -9.36
N MET A 318 -4.60 -16.28 -10.00
CA MET A 318 -4.57 -15.28 -11.05
C MET A 318 -5.67 -14.21 -10.87
N THR A 319 -5.64 -13.17 -11.68
CA THR A 319 -6.65 -12.08 -11.67
C THR A 319 -7.51 -12.13 -12.93
N PRO A 320 -8.72 -11.53 -12.93
CA PRO A 320 -9.54 -11.37 -14.13
C PRO A 320 -8.84 -10.65 -15.30
N GLU A 321 -7.77 -9.89 -15.03
CA GLU A 321 -7.02 -9.12 -16.02
C GLU A 321 -5.87 -9.96 -16.63
N PHE A 322 -6.18 -10.89 -17.53
CA PHE A 322 -5.17 -11.71 -18.25
C PHE A 322 -5.04 -11.38 -19.74
N GLY A 323 -5.73 -10.33 -20.21
CA GLY A 323 -5.75 -9.94 -21.62
C GLY A 323 -6.80 -10.73 -22.41
N ALA A 324 -6.45 -11.18 -23.62
CA ALA A 324 -7.33 -11.98 -24.45
C ALA A 324 -7.44 -13.43 -23.94
N ALA A 325 -8.57 -14.11 -24.19
CA ALA A 325 -8.76 -15.51 -23.83
C ALA A 325 -7.67 -16.45 -24.39
N THR A 326 -7.09 -16.13 -25.55
CA THR A 326 -5.97 -16.87 -26.16
C THR A 326 -4.68 -16.81 -25.36
N GLN A 327 -4.56 -15.90 -24.37
CA GLN A 327 -3.42 -15.89 -23.45
C GLN A 327 -3.48 -17.04 -22.45
N LEU A 328 -4.68 -17.58 -22.16
CA LEU A 328 -4.84 -18.69 -21.23
C LEU A 328 -4.17 -19.96 -21.76
N GLU A 329 -4.13 -20.15 -23.09
CA GLU A 329 -3.45 -21.26 -23.76
C GLU A 329 -1.92 -21.25 -23.58
N LYS A 330 -1.35 -20.16 -23.06
CA LYS A 330 0.10 -20.01 -22.83
C LYS A 330 0.49 -20.14 -21.36
N ILE A 331 -0.47 -20.33 -20.47
CA ILE A 331 -0.23 -20.42 -19.04
C ILE A 331 -0.08 -21.89 -18.69
N ASP A 332 1.17 -22.36 -18.59
CA ASP A 332 1.48 -23.76 -18.31
C ASP A 332 0.84 -24.23 -17.00
N MET A 333 0.77 -23.36 -15.98
CA MET A 333 0.11 -23.70 -14.71
C MET A 333 -1.37 -24.08 -14.85
N LEU A 334 -2.07 -23.70 -15.93
CA LEU A 334 -3.45 -24.17 -16.17
C LEU A 334 -3.51 -25.63 -16.64
N ASP A 335 -2.41 -26.21 -17.08
CA ASP A 335 -2.31 -27.65 -17.40
C ASP A 335 -2.03 -28.50 -16.17
N PHE A 336 -1.43 -27.93 -15.12
CA PHE A 336 -0.93 -28.69 -13.97
C PHE A 336 -1.60 -28.36 -12.63
N ALA A 337 -2.23 -27.18 -12.50
CA ALA A 337 -2.86 -26.78 -11.26
C ALA A 337 -4.02 -27.70 -10.91
N ASP A 338 -4.09 -28.16 -9.66
CA ASP A 338 -5.24 -28.94 -9.18
C ASP A 338 -6.47 -28.04 -8.95
N ILE A 339 -6.22 -26.82 -8.49
CA ILE A 339 -7.24 -25.80 -8.27
C ILE A 339 -6.73 -24.46 -8.82
N VAL A 340 -7.63 -23.69 -9.41
CA VAL A 340 -7.37 -22.31 -9.83
C VAL A 340 -8.22 -21.34 -9.01
N ALA A 341 -7.58 -20.34 -8.42
CA ALA A 341 -8.23 -19.21 -7.77
C ALA A 341 -8.16 -17.96 -8.67
N LEU A 342 -9.31 -17.51 -9.17
CA LEU A 342 -9.46 -16.23 -9.82
C LEU A 342 -9.72 -15.15 -8.75
N ASN A 343 -8.64 -14.62 -8.16
CA ASN A 343 -8.70 -13.63 -7.09
C ASN A 343 -8.96 -12.21 -7.61
N LYS A 344 -9.36 -11.29 -6.73
CA LYS A 344 -9.87 -9.95 -7.08
C LYS A 344 -11.13 -10.03 -7.94
N PHE A 345 -12.03 -10.93 -7.57
CA PHE A 345 -13.28 -11.17 -8.27
C PHE A 345 -14.25 -9.97 -8.22
N ASP A 346 -13.97 -8.96 -7.39
CA ASP A 346 -14.62 -7.65 -7.38
C ASP A 346 -14.42 -6.89 -8.72
N LYS A 347 -13.31 -7.14 -9.43
CA LYS A 347 -12.97 -6.48 -10.69
C LYS A 347 -14.00 -6.69 -11.80
N ARG A 348 -13.99 -5.78 -12.78
CA ARG A 348 -14.86 -5.84 -13.96
C ARG A 348 -14.46 -7.01 -14.85
N GLY A 349 -15.43 -7.72 -15.42
CA GLY A 349 -15.17 -8.88 -16.29
C GLY A 349 -14.84 -10.17 -15.55
N ALA A 350 -14.91 -10.20 -14.20
CA ALA A 350 -14.60 -11.39 -13.41
C ALA A 350 -15.47 -12.62 -13.76
N LEU A 351 -16.75 -12.42 -14.08
CA LEU A 351 -17.66 -13.50 -14.50
C LEU A 351 -17.25 -14.11 -15.85
N ASP A 352 -16.94 -13.27 -16.84
CA ASP A 352 -16.43 -13.72 -18.14
C ASP A 352 -15.06 -14.42 -17.98
N ALA A 353 -14.19 -13.83 -17.15
CA ALA A 353 -12.88 -14.39 -16.85
C ALA A 353 -12.98 -15.79 -16.22
N VAL A 354 -13.88 -16.02 -15.26
CA VAL A 354 -14.07 -17.36 -14.66
C VAL A 354 -14.56 -18.36 -15.70
N ARG A 355 -15.47 -17.94 -16.59
CA ARG A 355 -15.99 -18.80 -17.67
C ARG A 355 -14.86 -19.19 -18.63
N ASP A 356 -14.04 -18.23 -19.03
CA ASP A 356 -12.97 -18.46 -20.00
C ASP A 356 -11.86 -19.33 -19.39
N VAL A 357 -11.52 -19.13 -18.12
CA VAL A 357 -10.58 -20.00 -17.37
C VAL A 357 -11.15 -21.41 -17.19
N LYS A 358 -12.43 -21.57 -16.84
CA LYS A 358 -13.09 -22.90 -16.77
C LYS A 358 -13.04 -23.63 -18.11
N LYS A 359 -13.36 -22.94 -19.21
CA LYS A 359 -13.27 -23.51 -20.55
C LYS A 359 -11.85 -23.95 -20.89
N GLN A 360 -10.84 -23.13 -20.57
CA GLN A 360 -9.46 -23.51 -20.82
C GLN A 360 -9.04 -24.71 -19.95
N TYR A 361 -9.37 -24.71 -18.66
CA TYR A 361 -9.09 -25.81 -17.76
C TYR A 361 -9.70 -27.13 -18.27
N LYS A 362 -10.97 -27.11 -18.73
CA LYS A 362 -11.63 -28.27 -19.35
C LYS A 362 -10.88 -28.81 -20.56
N ARG A 363 -10.40 -27.91 -21.43
CA ARG A 363 -9.62 -28.28 -22.62
C ARG A 363 -8.31 -28.94 -22.23
N ASN A 364 -7.58 -28.34 -21.31
CA ASN A 364 -6.28 -28.84 -20.84
C ASN A 364 -6.39 -30.25 -20.22
N HIS A 365 -7.48 -30.51 -19.49
CA HIS A 365 -7.71 -31.77 -18.77
C HIS A 365 -8.63 -32.76 -19.50
N ASN A 366 -9.05 -32.47 -20.73
CA ASN A 366 -10.00 -33.28 -21.51
C ASN A 366 -11.34 -33.56 -20.81
N LEU A 367 -11.82 -32.63 -19.98
CA LEU A 367 -13.05 -32.73 -19.18
C LEU A 367 -14.28 -32.18 -19.94
N TRP A 368 -14.55 -32.71 -21.14
CA TRP A 368 -15.57 -32.16 -22.05
C TRP A 368 -17.00 -32.29 -21.52
N ASP A 369 -17.30 -33.42 -20.88
CA ASP A 369 -18.64 -33.77 -20.37
C ASP A 369 -18.85 -33.34 -18.90
N THR A 370 -17.81 -32.87 -18.22
CA THR A 370 -17.89 -32.43 -16.82
C THR A 370 -18.68 -31.12 -16.72
N PRO A 371 -19.69 -31.02 -15.83
CA PRO A 371 -20.42 -29.79 -15.57
C PRO A 371 -19.50 -28.64 -15.15
N ASP A 372 -19.83 -27.40 -15.54
CA ASP A 372 -18.98 -26.23 -15.29
C ASP A 372 -18.82 -25.90 -13.79
N ASP A 373 -19.77 -26.29 -12.95
CA ASP A 373 -19.74 -26.14 -11.49
C ASP A 373 -18.79 -27.13 -10.79
N GLU A 374 -18.47 -28.25 -11.43
CA GLU A 374 -17.49 -29.23 -10.95
C GLU A 374 -16.04 -28.87 -11.32
N ILE A 375 -15.84 -27.94 -12.25
CA ILE A 375 -14.51 -27.49 -12.65
C ILE A 375 -13.85 -26.71 -11.51
N PRO A 376 -12.61 -27.06 -11.08
CA PRO A 376 -11.97 -26.53 -9.87
C PRO A 376 -11.38 -25.12 -10.08
N VAL A 377 -12.22 -24.20 -10.56
CA VAL A 377 -11.89 -22.80 -10.80
C VAL A 377 -12.85 -21.93 -10.00
N TYR A 378 -12.33 -21.23 -8.99
CA TYR A 378 -13.12 -20.49 -8.01
C TYR A 378 -12.81 -18.99 -8.06
N GLY A 379 -13.86 -18.17 -8.09
CA GLY A 379 -13.74 -16.72 -7.91
C GLY A 379 -13.55 -16.39 -6.44
N THR A 380 -12.56 -15.55 -6.11
CA THR A 380 -12.24 -15.18 -4.72
C THR A 380 -11.97 -13.69 -4.56
N ILE A 381 -12.27 -13.16 -3.37
CA ILE A 381 -11.98 -11.78 -2.98
C ILE A 381 -11.25 -11.81 -1.64
N ALA A 382 -9.93 -12.07 -1.66
CA ALA A 382 -9.13 -12.13 -0.42
C ALA A 382 -9.09 -10.80 0.36
N SER A 383 -9.44 -9.67 -0.26
CA SER A 383 -9.56 -8.37 0.42
C SER A 383 -10.88 -8.19 1.18
N GLN A 384 -11.87 -9.07 0.97
CA GLN A 384 -13.16 -9.03 1.64
C GLN A 384 -13.13 -10.00 2.82
N PHE A 385 -13.39 -9.46 4.00
CA PHE A 385 -13.50 -10.25 5.21
C PHE A 385 -14.62 -11.29 5.08
N ASN A 386 -14.30 -12.56 5.38
CA ASN A 386 -15.26 -13.67 5.31
C ASN A 386 -15.92 -13.84 3.93
N ASP A 387 -15.15 -13.63 2.86
CA ASP A 387 -15.60 -13.86 1.48
C ASP A 387 -16.12 -15.30 1.27
N PRO A 388 -17.36 -15.49 0.76
CA PRO A 388 -17.91 -16.81 0.45
C PRO A 388 -17.11 -17.59 -0.59
N GLY A 389 -16.52 -16.89 -1.57
CA GLY A 389 -15.61 -17.49 -2.56
C GLY A 389 -14.39 -18.14 -1.89
N MET A 390 -13.77 -17.43 -0.95
CA MET A 390 -12.67 -17.97 -0.14
C MET A 390 -13.09 -19.15 0.76
N ASN A 391 -14.32 -19.16 1.28
CA ASN A 391 -14.85 -20.29 2.06
C ASN A 391 -14.96 -21.56 1.19
N THR A 392 -15.49 -21.40 -0.01
CA THR A 392 -15.60 -22.48 -1.00
C THR A 392 -14.21 -22.99 -1.40
N LEU A 393 -13.30 -22.08 -1.73
CA LEU A 393 -11.92 -22.43 -2.09
C LEU A 393 -11.23 -23.21 -0.97
N TYR A 394 -11.32 -22.72 0.27
CA TYR A 394 -10.73 -23.38 1.43
C TYR A 394 -11.24 -24.82 1.59
N LYS A 395 -12.57 -25.03 1.56
CA LYS A 395 -13.14 -26.37 1.70
C LYS A 395 -12.64 -27.33 0.61
N ARG A 396 -12.58 -26.85 -0.63
CA ARG A 396 -12.11 -27.64 -1.78
C ARG A 396 -10.62 -27.97 -1.69
N ILE A 397 -9.80 -27.04 -1.20
CA ILE A 397 -8.38 -27.29 -0.90
C ILE A 397 -8.25 -28.38 0.17
N MET A 398 -9.02 -28.30 1.27
CA MET A 398 -8.93 -29.31 2.34
C MET A 398 -9.38 -30.70 1.84
N ASP A 399 -10.44 -30.78 1.03
CA ASP A 399 -10.87 -32.03 0.40
C ASP A 399 -9.80 -32.59 -0.54
N LEU A 400 -9.13 -31.72 -1.30
CA LEU A 400 -8.00 -32.10 -2.15
C LEU A 400 -6.80 -32.62 -1.33
N MET A 401 -6.47 -31.97 -0.20
CA MET A 401 -5.42 -32.47 0.70
C MET A 401 -5.73 -33.86 1.25
N VAL A 402 -6.99 -34.13 1.62
CA VAL A 402 -7.42 -35.45 2.11
C VAL A 402 -7.32 -36.50 0.98
N THR A 403 -7.81 -36.18 -0.22
CA THR A 403 -7.94 -37.14 -1.32
C THR A 403 -6.64 -37.38 -2.08
N LYS A 404 -5.88 -36.32 -2.38
CA LYS A 404 -4.64 -36.39 -3.16
C LYS A 404 -3.40 -36.62 -2.29
N ALA A 405 -3.29 -35.90 -1.17
CA ALA A 405 -2.12 -35.99 -0.29
C ALA A 405 -2.28 -37.01 0.87
N GLY A 406 -3.45 -37.66 0.97
CA GLY A 406 -3.72 -38.67 2.01
C GLY A 406 -3.84 -38.09 3.42
N ALA A 407 -4.10 -36.79 3.55
CA ALA A 407 -4.13 -36.07 4.82
C ALA A 407 -5.46 -36.28 5.58
N THR A 408 -5.78 -37.52 5.95
CA THR A 408 -7.07 -37.90 6.56
C THR A 408 -7.42 -37.13 7.85
N GLY A 409 -6.42 -36.65 8.59
CA GLY A 409 -6.58 -35.82 9.78
C GLY A 409 -6.96 -34.36 9.51
N LEU A 410 -7.06 -33.95 8.24
CA LEU A 410 -7.41 -32.61 7.79
C LEU A 410 -8.80 -32.54 7.14
N LYS A 411 -9.71 -33.43 7.56
CA LYS A 411 -11.11 -33.40 7.09
C LYS A 411 -11.83 -32.18 7.68
N SER A 412 -12.06 -31.19 6.82
CA SER A 412 -12.69 -29.92 7.17
C SER A 412 -14.17 -30.09 7.53
N THR A 413 -14.61 -29.34 8.54
CA THR A 413 -16.03 -29.23 8.94
C THR A 413 -16.72 -28.00 8.36
N PHE A 414 -16.00 -27.20 7.57
CA PHE A 414 -16.50 -25.96 6.98
C PHE A 414 -17.65 -26.24 5.99
N GLU A 415 -18.80 -25.61 6.22
CA GLU A 415 -19.95 -25.69 5.32
C GLU A 415 -19.82 -24.64 4.19
N ILE A 416 -20.11 -25.07 2.96
CA ILE A 416 -20.18 -24.17 1.81
C ILE A 416 -21.55 -23.50 1.85
N THR A 417 -21.56 -22.18 2.00
CA THR A 417 -22.78 -21.37 1.83
C THR A 417 -22.95 -21.02 0.35
N ASP A 418 -24.15 -21.18 -0.21
CA ASP A 418 -24.48 -20.81 -1.61
C ASP A 418 -24.52 -19.29 -1.85
N GLU A 419 -24.12 -18.48 -0.87
CA GLU A 419 -24.03 -17.03 -1.00
C GLU A 419 -22.95 -16.65 -2.01
N MET A 420 -23.33 -15.94 -3.07
CA MET A 420 -22.37 -15.28 -3.94
C MET A 420 -21.71 -14.14 -3.18
N SER A 421 -20.40 -13.96 -3.33
CA SER A 421 -19.68 -12.81 -2.78
C SER A 421 -20.37 -11.50 -3.19
N GLU A 422 -21.01 -10.81 -2.24
CA GLU A 422 -21.61 -9.51 -2.49
C GLU A 422 -20.51 -8.49 -2.77
N LYS A 423 -20.54 -7.89 -3.97
CA LYS A 423 -19.60 -6.82 -4.33
C LYS A 423 -19.96 -5.53 -3.61
N ILE A 424 -19.30 -5.25 -2.49
CA ILE A 424 -19.45 -3.98 -1.80
C ILE A 424 -18.63 -2.91 -2.55
N PHE A 425 -19.29 -2.16 -3.43
CA PHE A 425 -18.67 -1.02 -4.11
C PHE A 425 -18.81 0.25 -3.26
N ILE A 426 -17.69 0.81 -2.80
CA ILE A 426 -17.69 2.15 -2.19
C ILE A 426 -18.01 3.21 -3.26
N ILE A 427 -17.41 3.07 -4.46
CA ILE A 427 -17.67 3.91 -5.62
C ILE A 427 -18.29 3.05 -6.72
N PRO A 428 -19.53 3.33 -7.17
CA PRO A 428 -20.16 2.59 -8.26
C PRO A 428 -19.28 2.59 -9.51
N PRO A 429 -19.17 1.48 -10.26
CA PRO A 429 -18.34 1.40 -11.47
C PRO A 429 -18.60 2.51 -12.50
N ALA A 430 -19.85 2.97 -12.61
CA ALA A 430 -20.25 4.06 -13.49
C ALA A 430 -19.64 5.44 -13.12
N ARG A 431 -19.14 5.62 -11.89
CA ARG A 431 -18.57 6.87 -11.38
C ARG A 431 -17.06 6.80 -11.17
N THR A 432 -16.37 5.79 -11.70
CA THR A 432 -14.91 5.64 -11.56
C THR A 432 -14.09 6.82 -12.08
N ARG A 433 -14.65 7.62 -13.01
CA ARG A 433 -14.00 8.79 -13.62
C ARG A 433 -14.38 10.14 -13.00
N TYR A 434 -15.04 10.15 -11.84
CA TYR A 434 -15.54 11.38 -11.20
C TYR A 434 -14.47 12.48 -11.02
N LEU A 435 -13.22 12.15 -10.69
CA LEU A 435 -12.14 13.15 -10.60
C LEU A 435 -11.75 13.75 -11.95
N SER A 436 -11.84 12.96 -13.03
CA SER A 436 -11.64 13.47 -14.40
C SER A 436 -12.80 14.38 -14.80
N GLU A 437 -14.03 14.01 -14.47
CA GLU A 437 -15.23 14.84 -14.71
C GLU A 437 -15.10 16.20 -13.98
N ILE A 438 -14.63 16.22 -12.73
CA ILE A 438 -14.36 17.45 -11.97
C ILE A 438 -13.28 18.30 -12.66
N ALA A 439 -12.17 17.70 -13.08
CA ALA A 439 -11.09 18.42 -13.75
C ALA A 439 -11.50 18.97 -15.13
N GLU A 440 -12.31 18.22 -15.89
CA GLU A 440 -12.89 18.65 -17.15
C GLU A 440 -13.88 19.80 -16.95
N ASN A 441 -14.71 19.74 -15.90
CA ASN A 441 -15.63 20.80 -15.54
C ASN A 441 -14.91 22.12 -15.20
N ASN A 442 -13.86 22.08 -14.38
CA ASN A 442 -13.09 23.29 -14.03
C ASN A 442 -12.44 23.92 -15.27
N ARG A 443 -11.81 23.11 -16.14
CA ARG A 443 -11.22 23.62 -17.40
C ARG A 443 -12.26 24.16 -18.37
N ALA A 444 -13.45 23.55 -18.41
CA ALA A 444 -14.55 24.05 -19.22
C ALA A 444 -15.06 25.40 -18.69
N TYR A 445 -15.10 25.58 -17.36
CA TYR A 445 -15.43 26.85 -16.73
C TYR A 445 -14.42 27.94 -17.09
N ASP A 446 -13.11 27.67 -17.00
CA ASP A 446 -12.07 28.64 -17.38
C ASP A 446 -12.15 29.04 -18.87
N LYS A 447 -12.43 28.07 -19.73
CA LYS A 447 -12.62 28.33 -21.16
C LYS A 447 -13.85 29.21 -21.42
N TRP A 448 -14.97 28.88 -20.77
CA TRP A 448 -16.21 29.66 -20.86
C TRP A 448 -16.00 31.09 -20.32
N GLU A 449 -15.33 31.25 -19.18
CA GLU A 449 -14.98 32.56 -18.63
C GLU A 449 -14.18 33.38 -19.64
N ALA A 450 -13.11 32.81 -20.21
CA ALA A 450 -12.28 33.51 -21.19
C ALA A 450 -13.06 33.94 -22.45
N GLU A 451 -13.99 33.10 -22.91
CA GLU A 451 -14.91 33.43 -24.01
C GLU A 451 -15.85 34.58 -23.64
N GLN A 452 -16.46 34.52 -22.46
CA GLN A 452 -17.38 35.55 -21.95
C GLN A 452 -16.69 36.89 -21.71
N SER A 453 -15.49 36.88 -21.11
CA SER A 453 -14.68 38.08 -20.88
C SER A 453 -14.28 38.76 -22.19
N LYS A 454 -13.95 37.99 -23.24
CA LYS A 454 -13.66 38.54 -24.58
C LYS A 454 -14.89 39.19 -25.24
N ILE A 455 -16.07 38.61 -25.05
CA ILE A 455 -17.34 39.19 -25.52
C ILE A 455 -17.60 40.50 -24.76
N ALA A 456 -17.40 40.51 -23.44
CA ALA A 456 -17.55 41.70 -22.61
C ALA A 456 -16.59 42.84 -23.04
N ASP A 457 -15.32 42.55 -23.34
CA ASP A 457 -14.38 43.54 -23.89
C ASP A 457 -14.86 44.12 -25.23
N SER A 458 -15.41 43.27 -26.11
CA SER A 458 -15.94 43.70 -27.41
C SER A 458 -17.13 44.63 -27.23
N LEU A 459 -18.04 44.31 -26.30
CA LEU A 459 -19.18 45.16 -25.96
C LEU A 459 -18.72 46.49 -25.35
N TYR A 460 -17.72 46.47 -24.46
CA TYR A 460 -17.16 47.68 -23.87
C TYR A 460 -16.58 48.62 -24.93
N ALA A 461 -15.81 48.08 -25.88
CA ALA A 461 -15.25 48.86 -26.98
C ALA A 461 -16.33 49.49 -27.86
N ILE A 462 -17.39 48.75 -28.20
CA ILE A 462 -18.52 49.30 -28.98
C ILE A 462 -19.23 50.40 -28.20
N SER A 463 -19.49 50.19 -26.90
CA SER A 463 -20.14 51.20 -26.03
C SER A 463 -19.34 52.50 -25.97
N ARG A 464 -18.02 52.39 -25.73
CA ARG A 464 -17.11 53.54 -25.69
C ARG A 464 -17.06 54.30 -27.01
N THR A 465 -17.05 53.57 -28.13
CA THR A 465 -17.08 54.18 -29.47
C THR A 465 -18.37 54.94 -29.72
N ILE A 466 -19.53 54.37 -29.31
CA ILE A 466 -20.83 55.05 -29.40
C ILE A 466 -20.83 56.35 -28.58
N GLU A 467 -20.32 56.31 -27.34
CA GLU A 467 -20.23 57.48 -26.46
C GLU A 467 -19.39 58.59 -27.11
N GLU A 468 -18.19 58.27 -27.61
CA GLU A 468 -17.28 59.25 -28.21
C GLU A 468 -17.83 59.88 -29.50
N ILE A 469 -18.54 59.10 -30.33
CA ILE A 469 -19.21 59.63 -31.54
C ILE A 469 -20.38 60.55 -31.16
N LYS A 470 -21.16 60.20 -30.13
CA LYS A 470 -22.25 61.05 -29.64
C LYS A 470 -21.73 62.37 -29.08
N GLU A 471 -20.65 62.35 -28.32
CA GLU A 471 -20.02 63.56 -27.77
C GLU A 471 -19.45 64.49 -28.85
N SER A 472 -18.89 63.93 -29.92
CA SER A 472 -18.33 64.70 -31.04
C SER A 472 -19.36 65.16 -32.08
N SER A 473 -20.67 64.97 -31.82
CA SER A 473 -21.76 65.25 -32.78
C SER A 473 -21.57 64.55 -34.14
N GLY A 474 -21.05 63.32 -34.12
CA GLY A 474 -20.80 62.51 -35.31
C GLY A 474 -22.07 61.95 -35.97
N SER A 475 -21.90 61.13 -37.01
CA SER A 475 -23.00 60.58 -37.82
C SER A 475 -23.95 59.70 -36.99
N ALA A 476 -25.24 60.07 -36.98
CA ALA A 476 -26.31 59.31 -36.35
C ALA A 476 -26.52 57.91 -36.96
N ASP A 477 -26.22 57.76 -38.25
CA ASP A 477 -26.30 56.47 -38.96
C ASP A 477 -25.23 55.50 -38.45
N LEU A 478 -24.02 56.01 -38.18
CA LEU A 478 -22.93 55.21 -37.63
C LEU A 478 -23.23 54.74 -36.20
N VAL A 479 -23.81 55.63 -35.37
CA VAL A 479 -24.28 55.27 -34.01
C VAL A 479 -25.32 54.16 -34.07
N SER A 480 -26.32 54.28 -34.95
CA SER A 480 -27.39 53.29 -35.10
C SER A 480 -26.84 51.92 -35.51
N ALA A 481 -25.88 51.88 -36.45
CA ALA A 481 -25.22 50.66 -36.87
C ALA A 481 -24.41 50.01 -35.74
N LEU A 482 -23.71 50.81 -34.91
CA LEU A 482 -22.98 50.31 -33.75
C LEU A 482 -23.91 49.81 -32.64
N GLU A 483 -25.05 50.47 -32.40
CA GLU A 483 -26.07 50.02 -31.45
C GLU A 483 -26.69 48.68 -31.88
N GLU A 484 -26.93 48.49 -33.18
CA GLU A 484 -27.36 47.20 -33.73
C GLU A 484 -26.27 46.13 -33.53
N LYS A 485 -25.01 46.45 -33.84
CA LYS A 485 -23.89 45.52 -33.62
C LYS A 485 -23.72 45.15 -32.16
N PHE A 486 -23.89 46.11 -31.24
CA PHE A 486 -23.88 45.87 -29.80
C PHE A 486 -24.96 44.86 -29.40
N LYS A 487 -26.20 45.05 -29.86
CA LYS A 487 -27.30 44.11 -29.61
C LYS A 487 -27.03 42.71 -30.16
N GLN A 488 -26.34 42.61 -31.30
CA GLN A 488 -25.95 41.32 -31.87
C GLN A 488 -24.91 40.61 -31.00
N VAL A 489 -23.80 41.27 -30.67
CA VAL A 489 -22.72 40.69 -29.84
C VAL A 489 -23.21 40.35 -28.44
N LYS A 490 -24.13 41.16 -27.88
CA LYS A 490 -24.67 40.93 -26.53
C LYS A 490 -25.44 39.62 -26.40
N LYS A 491 -25.97 39.06 -27.49
CA LYS A 491 -26.67 37.76 -27.47
C LYS A 491 -25.77 36.59 -27.08
N ASP A 492 -24.46 36.73 -27.29
CA ASP A 492 -23.47 35.69 -26.98
C ASP A 492 -22.95 35.79 -25.53
N LEU A 493 -23.30 36.85 -24.81
CA LEU A 493 -22.98 37.05 -23.39
C LEU A 493 -24.07 36.43 -22.50
N ASP A 494 -23.67 35.68 -21.48
CA ASP A 494 -24.58 35.17 -20.45
C ASP A 494 -25.28 36.34 -19.74
N PRO A 495 -26.62 36.31 -19.58
CA PRO A 495 -27.35 37.36 -18.90
C PRO A 495 -26.85 37.66 -17.47
N HIS A 496 -26.43 36.66 -16.70
CA HIS A 496 -25.92 36.88 -15.34
C HIS A 496 -24.58 37.61 -15.33
N ASN A 497 -23.77 37.41 -16.38
CA ASN A 497 -22.52 38.14 -16.56
C ASN A 497 -22.79 39.61 -16.87
N TRP A 498 -23.85 39.90 -17.64
CA TRP A 498 -24.29 41.28 -17.88
C TRP A 498 -24.71 41.98 -16.60
N ASP A 499 -25.52 41.33 -15.76
CA ASP A 499 -25.93 41.86 -14.45
C ASP A 499 -24.72 42.13 -13.55
N SER A 500 -23.77 41.18 -13.51
CA SER A 500 -22.53 41.31 -12.76
C SER A 500 -21.70 42.53 -13.17
N ILE A 501 -21.62 42.82 -14.48
CA ILE A 501 -20.91 44.00 -15.01
C ILE A 501 -21.62 45.30 -14.60
N GLN A 502 -22.95 45.34 -14.67
CA GLN A 502 -23.73 46.54 -14.32
C GLN A 502 -23.68 46.83 -12.80
N GLU A 503 -23.74 45.78 -11.97
CA GLU A 503 -23.75 45.89 -10.51
C GLU A 503 -22.36 46.04 -9.90
N PHE A 504 -21.28 45.75 -10.66
CA PHE A 504 -19.91 45.73 -10.16
C PHE A 504 -19.53 46.99 -9.38
N SER A 505 -19.84 48.17 -9.92
CA SER A 505 -19.51 49.45 -9.28
C SER A 505 -20.22 49.64 -7.93
N ALA A 506 -21.51 49.30 -7.86
CA ALA A 506 -22.30 49.35 -6.64
C ALA A 506 -21.80 48.33 -5.61
N GLU A 507 -21.46 47.11 -6.06
CA GLU A 507 -20.93 46.08 -5.18
C GLU A 507 -19.56 46.47 -4.61
N MET A 508 -18.63 46.98 -5.43
CA MET A 508 -17.33 47.44 -4.94
C MET A 508 -17.47 48.62 -3.97
N GLN A 509 -18.50 49.46 -4.14
CA GLN A 509 -18.79 50.57 -3.23
C GLN A 509 -19.22 50.07 -1.85
N ARG A 510 -19.99 48.99 -1.74
CA ARG A 510 -20.39 48.39 -0.45
C ARG A 510 -19.20 48.00 0.44
N TYR A 511 -18.08 47.61 -0.17
CA TYR A 511 -16.83 47.30 0.55
C TYR A 511 -16.00 48.54 0.90
N LYS A 512 -16.34 49.72 0.35
CA LYS A 512 -15.72 51.01 0.66
C LYS A 512 -16.53 51.84 1.66
N ASP A 513 -17.83 51.58 1.79
CA ASP A 513 -18.70 52.23 2.77
C ASP A 513 -18.26 51.91 4.20
N GLU A 514 -18.53 52.77 5.18
CA GLU A 514 -18.05 52.61 6.57
C GLU A 514 -18.44 51.25 7.19
N PHE A 515 -19.65 50.78 6.89
CA PHE A 515 -20.19 49.51 7.36
C PHE A 515 -20.74 48.67 6.22
N TYR A 516 -20.34 47.40 6.18
CA TYR A 516 -20.98 46.39 5.36
C TYR A 516 -22.09 45.71 6.18
N SER A 517 -23.33 45.87 5.73
CA SER A 517 -24.52 45.33 6.40
C SER A 517 -25.09 44.14 5.62
N PHE A 518 -25.36 43.03 6.30
CA PHE A 518 -26.03 41.87 5.73
C PHE A 518 -26.90 41.15 6.77
N LYS A 519 -27.93 40.43 6.33
CA LYS A 519 -28.84 39.71 7.22
C LYS A 519 -28.44 38.24 7.38
N VAL A 520 -28.39 37.77 8.61
CA VAL A 520 -28.23 36.35 8.96
C VAL A 520 -29.36 35.96 9.91
N ARG A 521 -30.24 35.04 9.48
CA ARG A 521 -31.37 34.55 10.30
C ARG A 521 -32.16 35.70 10.94
N ASP A 522 -32.59 36.65 10.10
CA ASP A 522 -33.36 37.86 10.46
C ASP A 522 -32.66 38.91 11.34
N LYS A 523 -31.37 38.71 11.66
CA LYS A 523 -30.54 39.71 12.34
C LYS A 523 -29.68 40.46 11.34
N GLU A 524 -29.71 41.78 11.39
CA GLU A 524 -28.78 42.63 10.64
C GLU A 524 -27.42 42.62 11.34
N ILE A 525 -26.40 42.15 10.64
CA ILE A 525 -25.01 42.20 11.08
C ILE A 525 -24.35 43.35 10.34
N LYS A 526 -23.71 44.26 11.09
CA LYS A 526 -22.93 45.38 10.56
C LYS A 526 -21.47 45.17 10.91
N ILE A 527 -20.61 45.17 9.89
CA ILE A 527 -19.17 45.00 10.04
C ILE A 527 -18.48 46.25 9.52
N ALA A 528 -17.60 46.85 10.31
CA ALA A 528 -16.77 47.95 9.85
C ALA A 528 -15.86 47.47 8.70
N THR A 529 -15.85 48.17 7.56
CA THR A 529 -15.08 47.75 6.38
C THR A 529 -13.61 48.16 6.45
N HIS A 530 -13.27 49.07 7.37
CA HIS A 530 -11.91 49.57 7.56
C HIS A 530 -11.42 49.30 8.99
N SER A 531 -10.10 49.32 9.13
CA SER A 531 -9.39 49.31 10.40
C SER A 531 -8.49 50.54 10.47
N VAL A 532 -8.39 51.15 11.65
CA VAL A 532 -7.58 52.37 11.84
C VAL A 532 -6.17 51.97 12.28
N SER A 533 -5.15 52.39 11.54
CA SER A 533 -3.75 52.16 11.92
C SER A 533 -3.29 53.09 13.04
N LEU A 534 -2.13 52.81 13.65
CA LEU A 534 -1.51 53.71 14.63
C LEU A 534 -1.23 55.11 14.07
N SER A 535 -0.99 55.22 12.76
CA SER A 535 -0.81 56.48 12.04
C SER A 535 -2.14 57.11 11.58
N GLN A 536 -3.28 56.64 12.12
CA GLN A 536 -4.63 57.11 11.80
C GLN A 536 -5.07 56.88 10.34
N SER A 537 -4.41 55.97 9.62
CA SER A 537 -4.81 55.61 8.25
C SER A 537 -5.95 54.61 8.27
N GLN A 538 -6.97 54.82 7.42
CA GLN A 538 -8.06 53.87 7.21
C GLN A 538 -7.59 52.76 6.27
N ILE A 539 -7.35 51.57 6.81
CA ILE A 539 -6.93 50.40 6.04
C ILE A 539 -8.17 49.55 5.72
N PRO A 540 -8.54 49.39 4.44
CA PRO A 540 -9.69 48.57 4.08
C PRO A 540 -9.42 47.11 4.44
N LYS A 541 -10.41 46.45 5.04
CA LYS A 541 -10.38 45.01 5.31
C LYS A 541 -10.38 44.21 4.00
N ILE A 542 -11.08 44.71 2.97
CA ILE A 542 -11.11 44.14 1.61
C ILE A 542 -10.70 45.22 0.61
N ALA A 543 -9.59 45.02 -0.10
CA ALA A 543 -9.17 45.90 -1.18
C ALA A 543 -9.91 45.54 -2.48
N THR A 544 -10.61 46.51 -3.06
CA THR A 544 -11.37 46.31 -4.30
C THR A 544 -10.57 46.77 -5.53
N PRO A 545 -10.66 46.04 -6.66
CA PRO A 545 -9.99 46.43 -7.90
C PRO A 545 -10.56 47.73 -8.48
N LYS A 546 -9.77 48.37 -9.36
CA LYS A 546 -10.14 49.61 -10.06
C LYS A 546 -10.28 49.40 -11.58
N TYR A 547 -10.77 48.22 -11.98
CA TYR A 547 -10.96 47.87 -13.39
C TYR A 547 -11.99 48.77 -14.06
N ARG A 548 -11.77 49.05 -15.35
CA ARG A 548 -12.70 49.81 -16.21
C ARG A 548 -13.23 48.97 -17.36
N SER A 549 -12.42 48.05 -17.92
CA SER A 549 -12.87 47.17 -18.98
C SER A 549 -13.89 46.17 -18.45
N TRP A 550 -14.95 45.92 -19.23
CA TRP A 550 -15.95 44.93 -18.87
C TRP A 550 -15.38 43.50 -18.89
N GLY A 551 -14.40 43.19 -19.75
CA GLY A 551 -13.73 41.88 -19.72
C GLY A 551 -12.89 41.67 -18.47
N ASP A 552 -12.11 42.67 -18.03
CA ASP A 552 -11.34 42.58 -16.78
C ASP A 552 -12.24 42.43 -15.55
N ILE A 553 -13.35 43.18 -15.51
CA ILE A 553 -14.37 43.06 -14.46
C ILE A 553 -14.92 41.64 -14.42
N LEU A 554 -15.30 41.10 -15.58
CA LEU A 554 -15.93 39.79 -15.66
C LEU A 554 -14.94 38.68 -15.32
N ARG A 555 -13.73 38.74 -15.86
CA ARG A 555 -12.65 37.82 -15.54
C ARG A 555 -12.39 37.76 -14.05
N TRP A 556 -12.25 38.92 -13.40
CA TRP A 556 -12.03 38.97 -11.96
C TRP A 556 -13.23 38.46 -11.17
N THR A 557 -14.45 38.82 -11.56
CA THR A 557 -15.68 38.40 -10.87
C THR A 557 -15.91 36.88 -10.98
N LEU A 558 -15.54 36.26 -12.09
CA LEU A 558 -15.70 34.83 -12.32
C LEU A 558 -14.58 33.97 -11.74
N GLN A 559 -13.36 34.52 -11.57
CA GLN A 559 -12.19 33.76 -11.10
C GLN A 559 -11.81 34.05 -9.64
N GLU A 560 -11.91 35.31 -9.21
CA GLU A 560 -11.27 35.81 -7.97
C GLU A 560 -12.14 36.79 -7.19
N ASN A 561 -13.46 36.66 -7.28
CA ASN A 561 -14.45 37.56 -6.69
C ASN A 561 -14.19 37.92 -5.22
N VAL A 562 -14.88 38.96 -4.72
CA VAL A 562 -14.87 39.30 -3.29
C VAL A 562 -15.19 38.09 -2.42
N PRO A 563 -14.66 38.02 -1.18
CA PRO A 563 -15.03 36.97 -0.24
C PRO A 563 -16.55 36.90 -0.06
N GLY A 564 -17.09 35.69 0.10
CA GLY A 564 -18.53 35.47 0.22
C GLY A 564 -19.31 35.48 -1.10
N LYS A 565 -18.62 35.61 -2.25
CA LYS A 565 -19.22 35.42 -3.58
C LYS A 565 -18.48 34.35 -4.37
N PHE A 566 -19.22 33.63 -5.20
CA PHE A 566 -18.67 32.62 -6.11
C PHE A 566 -17.56 33.23 -7.00
N PRO A 567 -16.44 32.52 -7.25
CA PRO A 567 -16.13 31.13 -6.86
C PRO A 567 -15.54 30.96 -5.45
N TYR A 568 -15.64 31.98 -4.59
CA TYR A 568 -15.17 31.99 -3.21
C TYR A 568 -13.65 31.87 -3.05
N THR A 569 -12.90 32.20 -4.09
CA THR A 569 -11.42 32.17 -4.11
C THR A 569 -10.83 32.98 -2.96
N ALA A 570 -11.40 34.16 -2.66
CA ALA A 570 -10.94 35.03 -1.59
C ALA A 570 -11.55 34.67 -0.20
N GLY A 571 -12.41 33.65 -0.12
CA GLY A 571 -13.03 33.17 1.11
C GLY A 571 -14.53 32.93 0.98
N LEU A 572 -15.05 32.01 1.81
CA LEU A 572 -16.48 31.66 1.83
C LEU A 572 -17.39 32.73 2.46
N PHE A 573 -16.83 33.63 3.26
CA PHE A 573 -17.59 34.66 3.98
C PHE A 573 -17.08 36.07 3.60
N PRO A 574 -17.96 37.10 3.58
CA PRO A 574 -17.56 38.47 3.22
C PRO A 574 -16.46 39.07 4.10
N PHE A 575 -16.41 38.69 5.38
CA PHE A 575 -15.39 39.12 6.33
C PHE A 575 -15.00 37.98 7.27
N LYS A 576 -13.79 38.04 7.83
CA LYS A 576 -13.37 37.19 8.95
C LYS A 576 -14.25 37.46 10.18
N ARG A 577 -14.39 36.47 11.06
CA ARG A 577 -15.08 36.62 12.35
C ARG A 577 -14.28 37.58 13.25
N GLU A 578 -14.97 38.47 13.96
CA GLU A 578 -14.32 39.46 14.85
C GLU A 578 -13.80 38.85 16.17
N GLY A 579 -14.17 37.61 16.50
CA GLY A 579 -13.84 36.95 17.77
C GLY A 579 -12.98 35.69 17.68
N GLU A 580 -12.40 35.38 16.52
CA GLU A 580 -11.38 34.32 16.39
C GLU A 580 -10.02 35.02 16.30
N ASP A 581 -9.09 34.64 17.19
CA ASP A 581 -7.69 35.09 17.11
C ASP A 581 -7.05 34.63 15.78
N PRO A 582 -6.05 35.35 15.23
CA PRO A 582 -5.48 35.12 13.91
C PRO A 582 -5.02 33.70 13.61
#